data_AF-A0A2R6B7U1-F1
#
_entry.id   AF-A0A2R6B7U1-F1
#
_cell.length_a   1.000
_cell.length_b   1.000
_cell.length_c   1.000
_cell.angle_alpha   90.00
_cell.angle_beta   90.00
_cell.angle_gamma   90.00
#
_symmetry.space_group_name_H-M   'P 1'
#
loop_
_entity.id
_entity.type
_entity.pdbx_description
1 polymer ?
#
loop_
_entity_poly.entity_id
_entity_poly.type
_entity_poly.pdbx_seq_one_letter_code
_entity_poly.pdbx_strand_id
1 'polypeptide(L)'
;MVDETRIPRGSRVMLSEVAGDLILERGAVVTTPGKLSVSGRVSSTGEARVEGDLECSSVYVRDGSMTVTGTLMVHGDIVARDSELFVGGNLGCTRLEVDKRLEVGGEVKCSSLEVAGRLKASSLVCKNVRVGGKMEVSGGVEGERLEVGGVLSVGGRVMLLDLDVGGKAEIGGGRISGSADVGGIFRSNGPLEFGTISVGGIIFIAAGSKGERINVGGKFSANGDIRVQRIDVGGLASIDGNLEGVDVDVGGVFRVGANLTLSGELSVAGKAEVTGEFRGADVDVGGKLSSTKIILSGTISVQGEISTRQGLKARVVRLGRKARCIGVVVAEEVFAERASTLEEVYAKRVILGDKAEAKRVYGEEVELGEGCRVGEVYYTLNLREGGRVTYGKPPTKLSESPKPPI
;
A
#
# COMPACT_ATOMS: atom_id res chain seq x y z
N MET A 1 -29.76 47.49 -15.99
CA MET A 1 -30.66 46.69 -15.14
C MET A 1 -30.41 45.24 -15.54
N VAL A 2 -30.10 44.36 -14.60
CA VAL A 2 -30.13 42.93 -14.89
C VAL A 2 -31.61 42.57 -14.90
N ASP A 3 -32.11 42.05 -16.03
CA ASP A 3 -33.47 41.54 -16.07
C ASP A 3 -33.57 40.37 -15.06
N GLU A 4 -34.61 40.37 -14.23
CA GLU A 4 -34.81 39.36 -13.19
C GLU A 4 -36.17 38.69 -13.41
N THR A 5 -36.18 37.36 -13.41
CA THR A 5 -37.40 36.55 -13.39
C THR A 5 -37.53 35.84 -12.04
N ARG A 6 -38.63 36.09 -11.34
CA ARG A 6 -38.87 35.56 -9.98
C ARG A 6 -40.02 34.57 -9.98
N ILE A 7 -39.76 33.34 -9.54
CA ILE A 7 -40.75 32.26 -9.43
C ILE A 7 -41.25 32.20 -7.99
N PRO A 8 -42.53 32.55 -7.72
CA PRO A 8 -43.05 32.64 -6.37
C PRO A 8 -43.05 31.32 -5.60
N ARG A 9 -43.09 31.43 -4.27
CA ARG A 9 -43.15 30.30 -3.35
C ARG A 9 -44.22 29.28 -3.73
N GLY A 10 -43.82 28.01 -3.82
CA GLY A 10 -44.72 26.89 -4.11
C GLY A 10 -45.33 26.86 -5.51
N SER A 11 -44.93 27.78 -6.40
CA SER A 11 -45.48 27.84 -7.76
C SER A 11 -44.80 26.84 -8.69
N ARG A 12 -45.54 26.43 -9.73
CA ARG A 12 -45.03 25.57 -10.82
C ARG A 12 -45.17 26.33 -12.14
N VAL A 13 -44.07 26.52 -12.86
CA VAL A 13 -44.05 27.29 -14.11
C VAL A 13 -43.28 26.53 -15.19
N MET A 14 -43.76 26.59 -16.43
CA MET A 14 -43.04 26.05 -17.58
C MET A 14 -42.19 27.14 -18.23
N LEU A 15 -40.87 26.93 -18.30
CA LEU A 15 -39.91 27.87 -18.91
C LEU A 15 -38.93 27.12 -19.81
N SER A 16 -38.49 27.77 -20.89
CA SER A 16 -37.41 27.29 -21.76
C SER A 16 -36.21 28.24 -21.77
N GLU A 17 -36.43 29.53 -21.57
CA GLU A 17 -35.39 30.55 -21.59
C GLU A 17 -35.69 31.68 -20.59
N VAL A 18 -34.65 32.22 -19.97
CA VAL A 18 -34.70 33.41 -19.11
C VAL A 18 -33.54 34.33 -19.50
N ALA A 19 -33.86 35.54 -19.95
CA ALA A 19 -32.90 36.61 -20.10
C ALA A 19 -32.62 37.25 -18.73
N GLY A 20 -31.38 37.17 -18.27
CA GLY A 20 -30.95 37.67 -16.97
C GLY A 20 -31.06 36.64 -15.85
N ASP A 21 -31.30 37.08 -14.63
CA ASP A 21 -31.27 36.23 -13.43
C ASP A 21 -32.61 35.52 -13.19
N LEU A 22 -32.55 34.29 -12.69
CA LEU A 22 -33.71 33.49 -12.28
C LEU A 22 -33.68 33.29 -10.76
N ILE A 23 -34.72 33.77 -10.05
CA ILE A 23 -34.86 33.60 -8.60
C ILE A 23 -36.00 32.61 -8.31
N LEU A 24 -35.66 31.51 -7.64
CA LEU A 24 -36.58 30.46 -7.22
C LEU A 24 -36.84 30.59 -5.71
N GLU A 25 -38.06 30.97 -5.33
CA GLU A 25 -38.48 30.95 -3.93
C GLU A 25 -38.74 29.52 -3.42
N ARG A 26 -38.90 29.36 -2.11
CA ARG A 26 -39.14 28.07 -1.45
C ARG A 26 -40.31 27.30 -2.10
N GLY A 27 -40.06 26.05 -2.45
CA GLY A 27 -41.02 25.16 -3.11
C GLY A 27 -41.28 25.48 -4.58
N ALA A 28 -40.52 26.38 -5.22
CA ALA A 28 -40.68 26.68 -6.63
C ALA A 28 -40.26 25.48 -7.51
N VAL A 29 -41.07 25.20 -8.53
CA VAL A 29 -40.82 24.15 -9.52
C VAL A 29 -40.83 24.76 -10.91
N VAL A 30 -39.72 24.61 -11.63
CA VAL A 30 -39.63 24.96 -13.05
C VAL A 30 -39.61 23.69 -13.88
N THR A 31 -40.50 23.58 -14.84
CA THR A 31 -40.52 22.50 -15.83
C THR A 31 -40.03 23.02 -17.17
N THR A 32 -39.21 22.27 -17.90
CA THR A 32 -38.82 22.62 -19.27
C THR A 32 -39.21 21.51 -20.25
N PRO A 33 -39.61 21.83 -21.50
CA PRO A 33 -39.79 20.83 -22.54
C PRO A 33 -38.50 20.10 -22.95
N GLY A 34 -37.33 20.55 -22.46
CA GLY A 34 -36.07 19.83 -22.59
C GLY A 34 -34.96 20.46 -21.76
N LYS A 35 -34.56 21.69 -22.12
CA LYS A 35 -33.51 22.46 -21.47
C LYS A 35 -34.00 23.85 -21.09
N LEU A 36 -33.66 24.30 -19.89
CA LEU A 36 -33.83 25.67 -19.44
C LEU A 36 -32.50 26.41 -19.60
N SER A 37 -32.50 27.47 -20.42
CA SER A 37 -31.31 28.32 -20.62
C SER A 37 -31.51 29.65 -19.89
N VAL A 38 -30.63 29.97 -18.94
CA VAL A 38 -30.67 31.21 -18.16
C VAL A 38 -29.38 31.98 -18.43
N SER A 39 -29.45 33.17 -19.04
CA SER A 39 -28.22 33.90 -19.36
C SER A 39 -27.49 34.44 -18.12
N GLY A 40 -28.21 34.67 -17.02
CA GLY A 40 -27.69 35.10 -15.73
C GLY A 40 -27.54 33.98 -14.70
N ARG A 41 -27.63 34.37 -13.43
CA ARG A 41 -27.53 33.48 -12.26
C ARG A 41 -28.88 32.83 -11.96
N VAL A 42 -28.86 31.55 -11.59
CA VAL A 42 -29.99 30.89 -10.93
C VAL A 42 -29.77 30.93 -9.42
N SER A 43 -30.68 31.57 -8.68
CA SER A 43 -30.62 31.67 -7.22
C SER A 43 -31.83 31.00 -6.60
N SER A 44 -31.65 30.23 -5.53
CA SER A 44 -32.77 29.70 -4.74
C SER A 44 -32.61 29.94 -3.24
N THR A 45 -33.74 30.14 -2.56
CA THR A 45 -33.82 30.16 -1.08
C THR A 45 -34.85 29.15 -0.62
N GLY A 46 -34.43 28.16 0.16
CA GLY A 46 -35.26 26.99 0.45
C GLY A 46 -35.19 25.94 -0.65
N GLU A 47 -36.13 24.99 -0.61
CA GLU A 47 -36.20 23.91 -1.61
C GLU A 47 -36.62 24.46 -2.97
N ALA A 48 -35.92 24.10 -4.04
CA ALA A 48 -36.30 24.45 -5.42
C ALA A 48 -36.00 23.29 -6.36
N ARG A 49 -36.80 23.18 -7.43
CA ARG A 49 -36.68 22.09 -8.40
C ARG A 49 -36.73 22.60 -9.84
N VAL A 50 -35.82 22.10 -10.67
CA VAL A 50 -35.84 22.24 -12.12
C VAL A 50 -35.99 20.83 -12.72
N GLU A 51 -37.10 20.61 -13.42
CA GLU A 51 -37.41 19.36 -14.11
C GLU A 51 -36.94 19.47 -15.57
N GLY A 52 -35.75 18.91 -15.82
CA GLY A 52 -35.06 18.92 -17.11
C GLY A 52 -33.60 19.34 -16.97
N ASP A 53 -32.96 19.64 -18.12
CA ASP A 53 -31.60 20.16 -18.15
C ASP A 53 -31.58 21.65 -17.82
N LEU A 54 -30.52 22.11 -17.16
CA LEU A 54 -30.29 23.51 -16.82
C LEU A 54 -28.93 23.97 -17.31
N GLU A 55 -28.89 25.05 -18.09
CA GLU A 55 -27.67 25.79 -18.40
C GLU A 55 -27.77 27.23 -17.89
N CYS A 56 -26.75 27.69 -17.18
CA CYS A 56 -26.71 29.06 -16.67
C CYS A 56 -25.28 29.58 -16.41
N SER A 57 -25.17 30.87 -16.11
CA SER A 57 -23.87 31.50 -15.81
C SER A 57 -23.34 31.11 -14.42
N SER A 58 -24.20 31.06 -13.40
CA SER A 58 -23.82 30.65 -12.04
C SER A 58 -25.04 30.13 -11.27
N VAL A 59 -24.80 29.33 -10.24
CA VAL A 59 -25.86 28.82 -9.34
C VAL A 59 -25.55 29.22 -7.90
N TYR A 60 -26.55 29.75 -7.19
CA TYR A 60 -26.47 30.08 -5.79
C TYR A 60 -27.66 29.51 -5.01
N VAL A 61 -27.41 28.62 -4.05
CA VAL A 61 -28.44 27.97 -3.23
C VAL A 61 -28.21 28.33 -1.77
N ARG A 62 -29.27 28.72 -1.06
CA ARG A 62 -29.21 29.06 0.37
C ARG A 62 -30.36 28.44 1.15
N ASP A 63 -30.09 27.97 2.37
CA ASP A 63 -31.08 27.52 3.35
C ASP A 63 -32.07 26.45 2.85
N GLY A 64 -31.60 25.44 2.12
CA GLY A 64 -32.46 24.41 1.56
C GLY A 64 -31.75 23.47 0.58
N SER A 65 -32.47 23.04 -0.46
CA SER A 65 -31.91 22.19 -1.50
C SER A 65 -32.28 22.67 -2.89
N MET A 66 -31.42 22.41 -3.86
CA MET A 66 -31.76 22.55 -5.28
C MET A 66 -31.69 21.18 -5.94
N THR A 67 -32.75 20.82 -6.66
CA THR A 67 -32.80 19.60 -7.47
C THR A 67 -32.90 19.95 -8.94
N VAL A 68 -31.96 19.46 -9.75
CA VAL A 68 -32.03 19.47 -11.21
C VAL A 68 -32.18 18.01 -11.64
N THR A 69 -33.30 17.64 -12.28
CA THR A 69 -33.52 16.22 -12.63
C THR A 69 -32.68 15.77 -13.82
N GLY A 70 -32.27 16.69 -14.68
CA GLY A 70 -31.39 16.44 -15.82
C GLY A 70 -29.94 16.83 -15.55
N THR A 71 -29.26 17.25 -16.61
CA THR A 71 -27.88 17.74 -16.59
C THR A 71 -27.83 19.19 -16.12
N LEU A 72 -26.84 19.52 -15.29
CA LEU A 72 -26.55 20.88 -14.83
C LEU A 72 -25.23 21.37 -15.44
N MET A 73 -25.31 22.30 -16.38
CA MET A 73 -24.16 22.97 -16.99
C MET A 73 -24.07 24.41 -16.48
N VAL A 74 -22.96 24.76 -15.84
CA VAL A 74 -22.74 26.10 -15.28
C VAL A 74 -21.43 26.64 -15.81
N HIS A 75 -21.45 27.79 -16.45
CA HIS A 75 -20.23 28.36 -17.04
C HIS A 75 -19.24 28.87 -15.97
N GLY A 76 -19.76 29.33 -14.84
CA GLY A 76 -18.99 29.80 -13.69
C GLY A 76 -19.04 28.86 -12.49
N ASP A 77 -19.41 29.44 -11.34
CA ASP A 77 -19.37 28.80 -10.04
C ASP A 77 -20.75 28.31 -9.59
N ILE A 78 -20.75 27.22 -8.82
CA ILE A 78 -21.91 26.73 -8.07
C ILE A 78 -21.58 26.83 -6.58
N VAL A 79 -22.42 27.54 -5.83
CA VAL A 79 -22.27 27.71 -4.38
C VAL A 79 -23.57 27.37 -3.68
N ALA A 80 -23.55 26.35 -2.82
CA ALA A 80 -24.69 25.92 -2.02
C ALA A 80 -24.38 26.07 -0.53
N ARG A 81 -24.79 27.22 0.04
CA ARG A 81 -24.57 27.60 1.44
C ARG A 81 -25.64 27.03 2.35
N ASP A 82 -25.22 26.34 3.40
CA ASP A 82 -26.11 25.59 4.31
C ASP A 82 -27.10 24.68 3.55
N SER A 83 -26.66 24.16 2.41
CA SER A 83 -27.55 23.61 1.39
C SER A 83 -27.07 22.30 0.78
N GLU A 84 -28.02 21.60 0.17
CA GLU A 84 -27.80 20.36 -0.59
C GLU A 84 -28.05 20.59 -2.08
N LEU A 85 -27.27 19.91 -2.92
CA LEU A 85 -27.43 19.95 -4.37
C LEU A 85 -27.61 18.54 -4.94
N PHE A 86 -28.69 18.36 -5.68
CA PHE A 86 -29.05 17.11 -6.33
C PHE A 86 -29.13 17.30 -7.83
N VAL A 87 -28.35 16.52 -8.59
CA VAL A 87 -28.35 16.54 -10.06
C VAL A 87 -28.58 15.12 -10.57
N GLY A 88 -29.64 14.89 -11.34
CA GLY A 88 -29.95 13.57 -11.86
C GLY A 88 -29.01 13.11 -12.98
N GLY A 89 -28.55 14.05 -13.81
CA GLY A 89 -27.61 13.83 -14.90
C GLY A 89 -26.17 14.18 -14.53
N ASN A 90 -25.44 14.72 -15.50
CA ASN A 90 -24.06 15.19 -15.30
C ASN A 90 -24.04 16.61 -14.70
N LEU A 91 -22.94 16.95 -14.03
CA LEU A 91 -22.68 18.29 -13.51
C LEU A 91 -21.37 18.82 -14.07
N GLY A 92 -21.43 19.91 -14.83
CA GLY A 92 -20.27 20.64 -15.34
C GLY A 92 -20.21 22.05 -14.76
N CYS A 93 -19.06 22.43 -14.17
CA CYS A 93 -18.83 23.80 -13.71
C CYS A 93 -17.33 24.13 -13.60
N THR A 94 -17.00 25.39 -13.26
CA THR A 94 -15.61 25.77 -12.96
C THR A 94 -15.24 25.42 -11.52
N ARG A 95 -15.98 25.94 -10.53
CA ARG A 95 -15.85 25.61 -9.11
C ARG A 95 -17.18 25.21 -8.48
N LEU A 96 -17.13 24.28 -7.54
CA LEU A 96 -18.28 23.72 -6.85
C LEU A 96 -18.05 23.71 -5.34
N GLU A 97 -18.86 24.45 -4.59
CA GLU A 97 -18.84 24.49 -3.12
C GLU A 97 -20.22 24.10 -2.58
N VAL A 98 -20.28 23.06 -1.75
CA VAL A 98 -21.53 22.57 -1.13
C VAL A 98 -21.31 22.24 0.34
N ASP A 99 -21.99 22.95 1.23
CA ASP A 99 -21.77 22.82 2.68
C ASP A 99 -22.25 21.46 3.24
N LYS A 100 -23.32 20.88 2.68
CA LYS A 100 -23.94 19.66 3.24
C LYS A 100 -23.74 18.45 2.37
N ARG A 101 -24.48 18.35 1.27
CA ARG A 101 -24.53 17.13 0.45
C ARG A 101 -24.58 17.47 -1.03
N LEU A 102 -23.71 16.81 -1.79
CA LEU A 102 -23.74 16.78 -3.24
C LEU A 102 -24.05 15.35 -3.71
N GLU A 103 -25.12 15.18 -4.47
CA GLU A 103 -25.43 13.92 -5.14
C GLU A 103 -25.66 14.15 -6.63
N VAL A 104 -24.85 13.49 -7.44
CA VAL A 104 -24.89 13.57 -8.89
C VAL A 104 -25.07 12.16 -9.46
N GLY A 105 -26.13 11.95 -10.23
CA GLY A 105 -26.40 10.65 -10.84
C GLY A 105 -25.38 10.27 -11.92
N GLY A 106 -24.79 11.26 -12.59
CA GLY A 106 -23.78 11.11 -13.63
C GLY A 106 -22.36 11.52 -13.21
N GLU A 107 -21.61 12.01 -14.20
CA GLU A 107 -20.26 12.53 -14.04
C GLU A 107 -20.27 13.94 -13.44
N VAL A 108 -19.31 14.20 -12.55
CA VAL A 108 -18.96 15.55 -12.10
C VAL A 108 -17.66 15.98 -12.77
N LYS A 109 -17.71 17.09 -13.51
CA LYS A 109 -16.53 17.69 -14.16
C LYS A 109 -16.35 19.13 -13.72
N CYS A 110 -15.24 19.41 -13.04
CA CYS A 110 -14.88 20.76 -12.60
C CYS A 110 -13.37 20.92 -12.37
N SER A 111 -12.93 22.14 -12.06
CA SER A 111 -11.52 22.39 -11.70
C SER A 111 -11.27 22.29 -10.20
N SER A 112 -12.27 22.60 -9.39
CA SER A 112 -12.20 22.55 -7.92
C SER A 112 -13.56 22.15 -7.35
N LEU A 113 -13.54 21.19 -6.44
CA LEU A 113 -14.72 20.68 -5.74
C LEU A 113 -14.47 20.68 -4.23
N GLU A 114 -15.34 21.34 -3.49
CA GLU A 114 -15.36 21.32 -2.02
C GLU A 114 -16.74 20.93 -1.51
N VAL A 115 -16.81 19.87 -0.72
CA VAL A 115 -18.04 19.40 -0.06
C VAL A 115 -17.75 19.16 1.42
N ALA A 116 -18.27 20.00 2.31
CA ALA A 116 -17.94 19.83 3.73
C ALA A 116 -18.54 18.54 4.33
N GLY A 117 -19.71 18.09 3.85
CA GLY A 117 -20.34 16.85 4.31
C GLY A 117 -20.07 15.63 3.42
N ARG A 118 -20.98 15.35 2.47
CA ARG A 118 -21.00 14.09 1.71
C ARG A 118 -21.09 14.29 0.21
N LEU A 119 -20.23 13.59 -0.53
CA LEU A 119 -20.24 13.52 -1.99
C LEU A 119 -20.66 12.13 -2.46
N LYS A 120 -21.62 12.07 -3.38
CA LYS A 120 -21.95 10.87 -4.15
C LYS A 120 -21.99 11.19 -5.64
N ALA A 121 -21.26 10.44 -6.47
CA ALA A 121 -21.24 10.60 -7.92
C ALA A 121 -21.05 9.28 -8.65
N SER A 122 -21.35 9.23 -9.95
CA SER A 122 -20.99 8.06 -10.76
C SER A 122 -19.53 8.09 -11.21
N SER A 123 -19.01 9.25 -11.60
CA SER A 123 -17.58 9.47 -11.88
C SER A 123 -17.19 10.90 -11.51
N LEU A 124 -15.90 11.12 -11.31
CA LEU A 124 -15.37 12.44 -10.97
C LEU A 124 -14.11 12.75 -11.80
N VAL A 125 -14.15 13.87 -12.53
CA VAL A 125 -12.99 14.44 -13.21
C VAL A 125 -12.77 15.84 -12.64
N CYS A 126 -11.83 15.96 -11.72
CA CYS A 126 -11.55 17.23 -11.04
C CYS A 126 -10.10 17.30 -10.56
N LYS A 127 -9.44 18.43 -10.81
CA LYS A 127 -8.04 18.61 -10.40
C LYS A 127 -7.87 18.55 -8.88
N ASN A 128 -8.72 19.26 -8.14
CA ASN A 128 -8.61 19.35 -6.68
C ASN A 128 -9.97 19.06 -6.03
N VAL A 129 -10.01 18.06 -5.17
CA VAL A 129 -11.22 17.58 -4.50
C VAL A 129 -11.00 17.59 -2.99
N ARG A 130 -11.89 18.25 -2.25
CA ARG A 130 -11.96 18.20 -0.79
C ARG A 130 -13.33 17.75 -0.34
N VAL A 131 -13.39 16.69 0.47
CA VAL A 131 -14.62 16.22 1.10
C VAL A 131 -14.42 16.04 2.59
N GLY A 132 -15.11 16.82 3.42
CA GLY A 132 -14.90 16.77 4.88
C GLY A 132 -15.34 15.46 5.52
N GLY A 133 -16.43 14.86 5.03
CA GLY A 133 -16.99 13.62 5.58
C GLY A 133 -16.73 12.38 4.72
N LYS A 134 -17.72 12.01 3.91
CA LYS A 134 -17.71 10.75 3.13
C LYS A 134 -17.82 11.04 1.64
N MET A 135 -16.96 10.39 0.87
CA MET A 135 -17.00 10.39 -0.59
C MET A 135 -17.28 8.99 -1.12
N GLU A 136 -18.28 8.87 -1.99
CA GLU A 136 -18.66 7.62 -2.65
C GLU A 136 -18.76 7.85 -4.16
N VAL A 137 -17.89 7.18 -4.93
CA VAL A 137 -17.91 7.22 -6.39
C VAL A 137 -17.99 5.81 -6.92
N SER A 138 -19.02 5.47 -7.70
CA SER A 138 -19.20 4.11 -8.19
C SER A 138 -18.20 3.74 -9.30
N GLY A 139 -17.89 4.69 -10.17
CA GLY A 139 -16.92 4.60 -11.25
C GLY A 139 -15.54 5.12 -10.87
N GLY A 140 -14.87 5.79 -11.80
CA GLY A 140 -13.49 6.27 -11.63
C GLY A 140 -13.38 7.70 -11.09
N VAL A 141 -12.20 8.00 -10.56
CA VAL A 141 -11.80 9.36 -10.15
C VAL A 141 -10.51 9.72 -10.87
N GLU A 142 -10.50 10.85 -11.58
CA GLU A 142 -9.33 11.42 -12.25
C GLU A 142 -9.08 12.84 -11.74
N GLY A 143 -7.84 13.12 -11.36
CA GLY A 143 -7.47 14.40 -10.77
C GLY A 143 -6.01 14.53 -10.41
N GLU A 144 -5.65 15.64 -9.76
CA GLU A 144 -4.32 15.82 -9.18
C GLU A 144 -4.37 15.45 -7.70
N ARG A 145 -5.25 16.10 -6.92
CA ARG A 145 -5.32 15.92 -5.46
C ARG A 145 -6.72 15.58 -4.98
N LEU A 146 -6.80 14.57 -4.12
CA LEU A 146 -8.02 14.15 -3.45
C LEU A 146 -7.81 14.09 -1.92
N GLU A 147 -8.51 14.96 -1.19
CA GLU A 147 -8.51 15.00 0.27
C GLU A 147 -9.90 14.60 0.81
N VAL A 148 -9.96 13.59 1.68
CA VAL A 148 -11.20 13.14 2.33
C VAL A 148 -11.02 13.00 3.84
N GLY A 149 -11.73 13.79 4.63
CA GLY A 149 -11.55 13.79 6.09
C GLY A 149 -11.95 12.48 6.76
N GLY A 150 -12.96 11.77 6.24
CA GLY A 150 -13.49 10.54 6.81
C GLY A 150 -13.22 9.30 5.96
N VAL A 151 -14.16 9.01 5.05
CA VAL A 151 -14.18 7.74 4.31
C VAL A 151 -14.27 7.97 2.81
N LEU A 152 -13.34 7.40 2.07
CA LEU A 152 -13.34 7.34 0.62
C LEU A 152 -13.71 5.93 0.15
N SER A 153 -14.67 5.84 -0.77
CA SER A 153 -15.02 4.61 -1.47
C SER A 153 -15.14 4.89 -2.97
N VAL A 154 -14.21 4.35 -3.77
CA VAL A 154 -14.19 4.43 -5.23
C VAL A 154 -14.29 3.02 -5.79
N GLY A 155 -15.40 2.70 -6.46
CA GLY A 155 -15.61 1.37 -7.06
C GLY A 155 -14.70 1.10 -8.26
N GLY A 156 -14.38 2.15 -9.03
CA GLY A 156 -13.50 2.08 -10.20
C GLY A 156 -12.05 2.43 -9.90
N ARG A 157 -11.31 2.72 -10.98
CA ARG A 157 -9.90 3.10 -10.91
C ARG A 157 -9.75 4.57 -10.49
N VAL A 158 -8.68 4.84 -9.76
CA VAL A 158 -8.23 6.21 -9.49
C VAL A 158 -7.02 6.55 -10.36
N MET A 159 -6.94 7.79 -10.83
CA MET A 159 -5.79 8.37 -11.53
C MET A 159 -5.47 9.69 -10.84
N LEU A 160 -4.52 9.67 -9.90
CA LEU A 160 -4.20 10.79 -9.02
C LEU A 160 -2.69 11.05 -8.95
N LEU A 161 -2.33 12.27 -8.58
CA LEU A 161 -1.01 12.56 -8.04
C LEU A 161 -1.01 12.21 -6.54
N ASP A 162 -1.86 12.88 -5.76
CA ASP A 162 -1.89 12.75 -4.30
C ASP A 162 -3.26 12.34 -3.77
N LEU A 163 -3.26 11.50 -2.75
CA LEU A 163 -4.43 11.04 -2.01
C LEU A 163 -4.22 11.20 -0.51
N ASP A 164 -5.07 11.97 0.17
CA ASP A 164 -5.08 12.09 1.64
C ASP A 164 -6.45 11.66 2.18
N VAL A 165 -6.48 10.67 3.07
CA VAL A 165 -7.71 10.20 3.72
C VAL A 165 -7.51 10.01 5.21
N GLY A 166 -8.23 10.80 6.02
CA GLY A 166 -8.10 10.75 7.48
C GLY A 166 -8.48 9.42 8.11
N GLY A 167 -9.46 8.71 7.54
CA GLY A 167 -9.98 7.44 8.07
C GLY A 167 -9.69 6.23 7.19
N LYS A 168 -10.64 5.88 6.33
CA LYS A 168 -10.58 4.68 5.49
C LYS A 168 -10.69 5.02 4.02
N ALA A 169 -9.80 4.46 3.21
CA ALA A 169 -9.84 4.55 1.76
C ALA A 169 -9.98 3.16 1.13
N GLU A 170 -10.95 3.02 0.22
CA GLU A 170 -11.15 1.83 -0.58
C GLU A 170 -11.29 2.20 -2.05
N ILE A 171 -10.43 1.64 -2.90
CA ILE A 171 -10.36 1.94 -4.34
C ILE A 171 -10.35 0.66 -5.18
N GLY A 172 -10.80 0.74 -6.44
CA GLY A 172 -10.78 -0.36 -7.41
C GLY A 172 -9.42 -0.63 -8.07
N GLY A 173 -8.35 0.05 -7.63
CA GLY A 173 -7.02 0.05 -8.26
C GLY A 173 -6.74 1.33 -9.04
N GLY A 174 -5.76 1.29 -9.95
CA GLY A 174 -5.40 2.44 -10.80
C GLY A 174 -3.97 2.93 -10.54
N ARG A 175 -3.78 4.25 -10.51
CA ARG A 175 -2.47 4.88 -10.33
C ARG A 175 -2.53 6.08 -9.37
N ILE A 176 -1.63 6.10 -8.39
CA ILE A 176 -1.36 7.24 -7.51
C ILE A 176 0.13 7.58 -7.61
N SER A 177 0.47 8.52 -8.49
CA SER A 177 1.87 8.74 -8.89
C SER A 177 2.74 9.45 -7.85
N GLY A 178 2.13 10.22 -6.94
CA GLY A 178 2.79 10.90 -5.83
C GLY A 178 2.64 10.10 -4.53
N SER A 179 1.94 10.65 -3.54
CA SER A 179 1.71 10.00 -2.25
C SER A 179 0.25 9.59 -2.00
N ALA A 180 0.06 8.50 -1.26
CA ALA A 180 -1.20 8.16 -0.62
C ALA A 180 -1.00 8.09 0.89
N ASP A 181 -1.58 9.02 1.63
CA ASP A 181 -1.50 9.10 3.09
C ASP A 181 -2.86 8.78 3.69
N VAL A 182 -2.95 7.71 4.48
CA VAL A 182 -4.22 7.23 5.05
C VAL A 182 -4.08 6.95 6.54
N GLY A 183 -4.88 7.64 7.36
CA GLY A 183 -4.78 7.54 8.82
C GLY A 183 -5.09 6.15 9.37
N GLY A 184 -6.11 5.47 8.81
CA GLY A 184 -6.59 4.18 9.29
C GLY A 184 -6.30 3.02 8.35
N ILE A 185 -7.19 2.79 7.39
CA ILE A 185 -7.18 1.59 6.55
C ILE A 185 -7.17 1.96 5.06
N PHE A 186 -6.21 1.43 4.31
CA PHE A 186 -6.18 1.53 2.85
C PHE A 186 -6.44 0.16 2.22
N ARG A 187 -7.36 0.10 1.26
CA ARG A 187 -7.62 -1.11 0.46
C ARG A 187 -7.64 -0.77 -1.02
N SER A 188 -6.79 -1.44 -1.78
CA SER A 188 -6.89 -1.50 -3.24
C SER A 188 -7.42 -2.86 -3.67
N ASN A 189 -8.61 -2.88 -4.26
CA ASN A 189 -9.28 -4.10 -4.74
C ASN A 189 -8.77 -4.57 -6.11
N GLY A 190 -8.07 -3.69 -6.84
CA GLY A 190 -7.41 -4.02 -8.10
C GLY A 190 -5.93 -3.61 -8.10
N PRO A 191 -5.18 -3.97 -9.15
CA PRO A 191 -3.77 -3.61 -9.28
C PRO A 191 -3.57 -2.08 -9.16
N LEU A 192 -2.58 -1.69 -8.38
CA LEU A 192 -2.24 -0.30 -8.11
C LEU A 192 -0.78 -0.03 -8.49
N GLU A 193 -0.58 1.01 -9.30
CA GLU A 193 0.72 1.64 -9.49
C GLU A 193 0.84 2.83 -8.55
N PHE A 194 1.88 2.88 -7.72
CA PHE A 194 2.02 3.96 -6.73
C PHE A 194 3.44 4.46 -6.56
N GLY A 195 3.60 5.73 -6.21
CA GLY A 195 4.86 6.28 -5.72
C GLY A 195 5.10 5.82 -4.28
N THR A 196 4.56 6.56 -3.32
CA THR A 196 4.64 6.22 -1.89
C THR A 196 3.25 6.02 -1.29
N ILE A 197 3.10 5.01 -0.43
CA ILE A 197 1.92 4.81 0.40
C ILE A 197 2.33 4.84 1.88
N SER A 198 1.70 5.71 2.68
CA SER A 198 1.86 5.78 4.13
C SER A 198 0.52 5.49 4.81
N VAL A 199 0.47 4.46 5.66
CA VAL A 199 -0.78 4.08 6.35
C VAL A 199 -0.55 3.89 7.85
N GLY A 200 -1.32 4.58 8.68
CA GLY A 200 -1.19 4.47 10.13
C GLY A 200 -1.57 3.08 10.67
N GLY A 201 -2.59 2.45 10.09
CA GLY A 201 -3.12 1.16 10.55
C GLY A 201 -2.80 -0.01 9.62
N ILE A 202 -3.73 -0.31 8.71
CA ILE A 202 -3.73 -1.57 7.94
C ILE A 202 -3.87 -1.28 6.45
N ILE A 203 -3.06 -1.97 5.66
CA ILE A 203 -3.13 -1.89 4.21
C ILE A 203 -3.37 -3.26 3.57
N PHE A 204 -4.27 -3.28 2.57
CA PHE A 204 -4.54 -4.40 1.69
C PHE A 204 -4.29 -3.99 0.24
N ILE A 205 -3.41 -4.69 -0.47
CA ILE A 205 -3.10 -4.44 -1.88
C ILE A 205 -3.39 -5.69 -2.71
N ALA A 206 -4.04 -5.53 -3.85
CA ALA A 206 -4.28 -6.63 -4.79
C ALA A 206 -3.01 -7.07 -5.52
N ALA A 207 -3.01 -8.31 -6.01
CA ALA A 207 -1.95 -8.84 -6.87
C ALA A 207 -1.66 -7.95 -8.10
N GLY A 208 -0.43 -8.01 -8.58
CA GLY A 208 0.05 -7.25 -9.75
C GLY A 208 0.40 -5.79 -9.46
N SER A 209 0.27 -5.34 -8.21
CA SER A 209 0.58 -3.97 -7.81
C SER A 209 2.07 -3.69 -7.79
N LYS A 210 2.44 -2.46 -8.13
CA LYS A 210 3.84 -2.02 -8.23
C LYS A 210 4.03 -0.64 -7.62
N GLY A 211 5.12 -0.41 -6.93
CA GLY A 211 5.43 0.94 -6.46
C GLY A 211 6.80 1.11 -5.84
N GLU A 212 7.07 2.32 -5.36
CA GLU A 212 8.37 2.67 -4.82
C GLU A 212 8.45 2.35 -3.33
N ARG A 213 7.51 2.85 -2.52
CA ARG A 213 7.58 2.71 -1.06
C ARG A 213 6.24 2.45 -0.40
N ILE A 214 6.24 1.54 0.56
CA ILE A 214 5.16 1.31 1.52
C ILE A 214 5.70 1.55 2.92
N ASN A 215 5.05 2.42 3.71
CA ASN A 215 5.30 2.61 5.13
C ASN A 215 3.99 2.38 5.91
N VAL A 216 4.00 1.44 6.86
CA VAL A 216 2.80 1.04 7.59
C VAL A 216 3.07 0.87 9.08
N GLY A 217 2.31 1.59 9.91
CA GLY A 217 2.43 1.45 11.37
C GLY A 217 2.00 0.09 11.90
N GLY A 218 0.97 -0.52 11.30
CA GLY A 218 0.40 -1.79 11.75
C GLY A 218 0.70 -2.99 10.84
N LYS A 219 -0.20 -3.26 9.89
CA LYS A 219 -0.19 -4.51 9.10
C LYS A 219 -0.26 -4.26 7.60
N PHE A 220 0.62 -4.93 6.87
CA PHE A 220 0.60 -5.01 5.41
C PHE A 220 0.13 -6.40 4.93
N SER A 221 -0.80 -6.43 3.97
CA SER A 221 -1.21 -7.65 3.29
C SER A 221 -1.34 -7.47 1.78
N ALA A 222 -0.76 -8.39 1.02
CA ALA A 222 -0.88 -8.44 -0.43
C ALA A 222 -1.41 -9.81 -0.90
N ASN A 223 -2.49 -9.80 -1.68
CA ASN A 223 -3.20 -11.02 -2.12
C ASN A 223 -2.59 -11.63 -3.41
N GLY A 224 -1.27 -11.76 -3.45
CA GLY A 224 -0.54 -12.32 -4.60
C GLY A 224 0.76 -11.57 -4.89
N ASP A 225 1.23 -11.68 -6.12
CA ASP A 225 2.53 -11.16 -6.53
C ASP A 225 2.56 -9.63 -6.53
N ILE A 226 3.62 -9.04 -5.96
CA ILE A 226 3.84 -7.58 -5.95
C ILE A 226 5.29 -7.23 -6.23
N ARG A 227 5.51 -6.01 -6.75
CA ARG A 227 6.86 -5.42 -6.91
C ARG A 227 6.95 -4.09 -6.20
N VAL A 228 7.69 -4.02 -5.10
CA VAL A 228 7.81 -2.79 -4.32
C VAL A 228 9.28 -2.58 -3.97
N GLN A 229 9.82 -1.40 -4.25
CA GLN A 229 11.25 -1.17 -3.99
C GLN A 229 11.55 -1.22 -2.49
N ARG A 230 10.76 -0.55 -1.66
CA ARG A 230 10.96 -0.52 -0.20
C ARG A 230 9.68 -0.76 0.58
N ILE A 231 9.74 -1.64 1.57
CA ILE A 231 8.64 -1.92 2.49
C ILE A 231 9.14 -1.71 3.92
N ASP A 232 8.46 -0.85 4.68
CA ASP A 232 8.68 -0.61 6.11
C ASP A 232 7.35 -0.87 6.84
N VAL A 233 7.33 -1.86 7.73
CA VAL A 233 6.13 -2.27 8.46
C VAL A 233 6.43 -2.50 9.93
N GLY A 234 5.80 -1.74 10.81
CA GLY A 234 6.03 -1.85 12.26
C GLY A 234 5.62 -3.20 12.86
N GLY A 235 4.61 -3.87 12.29
CA GLY A 235 4.05 -5.12 12.83
C GLY A 235 4.23 -6.34 11.92
N LEU A 236 3.22 -6.59 11.08
CA LEU A 236 3.11 -7.81 10.28
C LEU A 236 3.03 -7.46 8.79
N ALA A 237 3.91 -8.05 7.99
CA ALA A 237 3.83 -8.03 6.54
C ALA A 237 3.57 -9.46 6.02
N SER A 238 2.53 -9.63 5.20
CA SER A 238 2.13 -10.92 4.62
C SER A 238 1.84 -10.76 3.12
N ILE A 239 2.58 -11.48 2.29
CA ILE A 239 2.43 -11.49 0.84
C ILE A 239 2.07 -12.92 0.45
N ASP A 240 0.90 -13.14 -0.15
CA ASP A 240 0.45 -14.50 -0.50
C ASP A 240 1.21 -15.08 -1.70
N GLY A 241 1.74 -14.22 -2.58
CA GLY A 241 2.52 -14.59 -3.76
C GLY A 241 4.01 -14.30 -3.65
N ASN A 242 4.62 -13.92 -4.77
CA ASN A 242 6.01 -13.50 -4.87
C ASN A 242 6.18 -12.03 -4.44
N LEU A 243 7.32 -11.72 -3.82
CA LEU A 243 7.77 -10.35 -3.62
C LEU A 243 9.09 -10.12 -4.35
N GLU A 244 9.12 -9.10 -5.20
CA GLU A 244 10.35 -8.56 -5.79
C GLU A 244 10.57 -7.12 -5.30
N GLY A 245 11.77 -6.78 -4.87
CA GLY A 245 12.07 -5.46 -4.31
C GLY A 245 13.55 -5.16 -4.10
N VAL A 246 13.82 -4.10 -3.34
CA VAL A 246 15.16 -3.71 -2.91
C VAL A 246 15.31 -4.02 -1.43
N ASP A 247 14.56 -3.32 -0.57
CA ASP A 247 14.71 -3.38 0.88
C ASP A 247 13.38 -3.72 1.58
N VAL A 248 13.45 -4.51 2.64
CA VAL A 248 12.30 -4.83 3.51
C VAL A 248 12.72 -4.72 4.97
N ASP A 249 12.05 -3.85 5.72
CA ASP A 249 12.16 -3.73 7.18
C ASP A 249 10.82 -4.08 7.83
N VAL A 250 10.83 -5.05 8.75
CA VAL A 250 9.62 -5.47 9.46
C VAL A 250 9.91 -5.65 10.95
N GLY A 251 9.22 -4.86 11.78
CA GLY A 251 9.39 -4.86 13.24
C GLY A 251 8.89 -6.15 13.94
N GLY A 252 8.08 -6.96 13.28
CA GLY A 252 7.51 -8.18 13.87
C GLY A 252 7.71 -9.42 13.00
N VAL A 253 6.72 -9.69 12.14
CA VAL A 253 6.66 -10.93 11.36
C VAL A 253 6.53 -10.63 9.88
N PHE A 254 7.35 -11.28 9.08
CA PHE A 254 7.36 -11.17 7.63
C PHE A 254 7.07 -12.52 7.00
N ARG A 255 6.07 -12.59 6.11
CA ARG A 255 5.68 -13.82 5.41
C ARG A 255 5.55 -13.60 3.91
N VAL A 256 6.11 -14.52 3.15
CA VAL A 256 5.99 -14.60 1.69
C VAL A 256 5.55 -16.02 1.32
N GLY A 257 4.38 -16.13 0.67
CA GLY A 257 3.74 -17.39 0.32
C GLY A 257 4.40 -18.14 -0.83
N ALA A 258 5.20 -17.44 -1.66
CA ALA A 258 6.00 -18.01 -2.73
C ALA A 258 7.48 -17.61 -2.61
N ASN A 259 8.06 -16.96 -3.62
CA ASN A 259 9.49 -16.59 -3.65
C ASN A 259 9.71 -15.14 -3.21
N LEU A 260 10.86 -14.90 -2.59
CA LEU A 260 11.34 -13.58 -2.21
C LEU A 260 12.60 -13.26 -3.03
N THR A 261 12.60 -12.13 -3.73
CA THR A 261 13.78 -11.62 -4.44
C THR A 261 14.05 -10.18 -4.03
N LEU A 262 15.16 -9.96 -3.32
CA LEU A 262 15.61 -8.62 -2.91
C LEU A 262 16.98 -8.32 -3.50
N SER A 263 17.16 -7.09 -3.98
CA SER A 263 18.48 -6.61 -4.42
C SER A 263 19.27 -5.94 -3.30
N GLY A 264 18.61 -5.56 -2.21
CA GLY A 264 19.20 -4.97 -1.00
C GLY A 264 18.96 -5.84 0.23
N GLU A 265 18.52 -5.22 1.32
CA GLU A 265 18.49 -5.81 2.65
C GLU A 265 17.12 -6.36 3.05
N LEU A 266 17.10 -7.50 3.75
CA LEU A 266 15.97 -7.93 4.57
C LEU A 266 16.32 -7.77 6.06
N SER A 267 15.63 -6.88 6.76
CA SER A 267 15.70 -6.72 8.22
C SER A 267 14.38 -7.10 8.86
N VAL A 268 14.41 -8.06 9.79
CA VAL A 268 13.20 -8.50 10.52
C VAL A 268 13.53 -8.72 11.99
N ALA A 269 12.96 -7.92 12.90
CA ALA A 269 13.27 -8.06 14.32
C ALA A 269 12.78 -9.40 14.91
N GLY A 270 11.67 -9.94 14.39
CA GLY A 270 11.08 -11.20 14.84
C GLY A 270 11.31 -12.37 13.88
N LYS A 271 10.29 -12.71 13.08
CA LYS A 271 10.26 -13.96 12.30
C LYS A 271 10.05 -13.68 10.81
N ALA A 272 10.89 -14.28 9.98
CA ALA A 272 10.77 -14.27 8.53
C ALA A 272 10.46 -15.69 8.00
N GLU A 273 9.38 -15.83 7.24
CA GLU A 273 8.97 -17.08 6.60
C GLU A 273 8.80 -16.87 5.09
N VAL A 274 9.57 -17.59 4.28
CA VAL A 274 9.43 -17.61 2.82
C VAL A 274 9.14 -19.06 2.41
N THR A 275 7.95 -19.36 1.91
CA THR A 275 7.62 -20.76 1.55
C THR A 275 8.54 -21.30 0.45
N GLY A 276 8.83 -20.49 -0.56
CA GLY A 276 9.65 -20.82 -1.72
C GLY A 276 11.13 -20.51 -1.50
N GLU A 277 11.79 -20.05 -2.57
CA GLU A 277 13.20 -19.62 -2.56
C GLU A 277 13.32 -18.16 -2.13
N PHE A 278 14.35 -17.86 -1.33
CA PHE A 278 14.79 -16.50 -1.04
C PHE A 278 16.12 -16.21 -1.75
N ARG A 279 16.10 -15.26 -2.69
CA ARG A 279 17.28 -14.66 -3.32
C ARG A 279 17.47 -13.23 -2.81
N GLY A 280 18.67 -12.88 -2.36
CA GLY A 280 18.92 -11.62 -1.65
C GLY A 280 20.38 -11.15 -1.68
N ALA A 281 20.64 -9.99 -1.07
CA ALA A 281 21.99 -9.55 -0.77
C ALA A 281 22.33 -9.78 0.71
N ASP A 282 21.80 -8.93 1.60
CA ASP A 282 22.06 -8.97 3.03
C ASP A 282 20.79 -9.27 3.83
N VAL A 283 20.94 -9.99 4.94
CA VAL A 283 19.83 -10.43 5.79
C VAL A 283 20.20 -10.28 7.26
N ASP A 284 19.35 -9.63 8.04
CA ASP A 284 19.40 -9.62 9.50
C ASP A 284 18.05 -10.01 10.09
N VAL A 285 18.02 -11.07 10.90
CA VAL A 285 16.80 -11.57 11.54
C VAL A 285 17.03 -11.83 13.02
N GLY A 286 16.31 -11.10 13.87
CA GLY A 286 16.43 -11.20 15.33
C GLY A 286 15.85 -12.49 15.92
N GLY A 287 14.95 -13.17 15.22
CA GLY A 287 14.35 -14.43 15.66
C GLY A 287 14.64 -15.58 14.71
N LYS A 288 13.66 -15.94 13.87
CA LYS A 288 13.74 -17.13 13.03
C LYS A 288 13.59 -16.80 11.55
N LEU A 289 14.42 -17.42 10.71
CA LEU A 289 14.31 -17.39 9.26
C LEU A 289 14.09 -18.81 8.75
N SER A 290 12.98 -19.02 8.03
CA SER A 290 12.72 -20.30 7.36
C SER A 290 12.43 -20.11 5.88
N SER A 291 13.09 -20.91 5.04
CA SER A 291 12.83 -20.95 3.61
C SER A 291 13.10 -22.32 2.99
N THR A 292 12.57 -22.62 1.81
CA THR A 292 12.95 -23.86 1.11
C THR A 292 14.43 -23.83 0.74
N LYS A 293 14.91 -22.71 0.18
CA LYS A 293 16.30 -22.48 -0.25
C LYS A 293 16.64 -21.01 -0.09
N ILE A 294 17.84 -20.70 0.41
CA ILE A 294 18.31 -19.33 0.56
C ILE A 294 19.59 -19.15 -0.25
N ILE A 295 19.62 -18.15 -1.15
CA ILE A 295 20.79 -17.78 -1.95
C ILE A 295 21.06 -16.28 -1.78
N LEU A 296 22.17 -15.94 -1.13
CA LEU A 296 22.55 -14.57 -0.84
C LEU A 296 23.92 -14.25 -1.46
N SER A 297 24.07 -13.05 -2.01
CA SER A 297 25.37 -12.54 -2.44
C SER A 297 26.20 -11.98 -1.28
N GLY A 298 25.55 -11.61 -0.18
CA GLY A 298 26.15 -10.95 0.97
C GLY A 298 26.10 -11.79 2.25
N THR A 299 25.72 -11.13 3.34
CA THR A 299 25.77 -11.63 4.71
C THR A 299 24.40 -12.08 5.17
N ILE A 300 24.36 -13.15 5.97
CA ILE A 300 23.19 -13.50 6.76
C ILE A 300 23.55 -13.52 8.25
N SER A 301 22.78 -12.78 9.04
CA SER A 301 22.85 -12.70 10.49
C SER A 301 21.52 -13.17 11.06
N VAL A 302 21.53 -14.24 11.86
CA VAL A 302 20.32 -14.71 12.55
C VAL A 302 20.62 -15.04 14.00
N GLN A 303 19.87 -14.45 14.92
CA GLN A 303 20.07 -14.63 16.35
C GLN A 303 19.39 -15.89 16.92
N GLY A 304 18.30 -16.37 16.29
CA GLY A 304 17.54 -17.53 16.76
C GLY A 304 17.73 -18.78 15.91
N GLU A 305 16.96 -18.94 14.83
CA GLU A 305 16.98 -20.18 14.05
C GLU A 305 16.94 -19.93 12.55
N ILE A 306 17.82 -20.59 11.81
CA ILE A 306 17.73 -20.75 10.36
C ILE A 306 17.24 -22.17 10.08
N SER A 307 16.22 -22.30 9.24
CA SER A 307 15.73 -23.59 8.77
C SER A 307 15.55 -23.60 7.27
N THR A 308 16.29 -24.50 6.59
CA THR A 308 16.23 -24.66 5.15
C THR A 308 16.08 -26.13 4.76
N ARG A 309 15.31 -26.41 3.70
CA ARG A 309 15.13 -27.79 3.19
C ARG A 309 16.17 -28.17 2.14
N GLN A 310 16.50 -27.22 1.28
CA GLN A 310 17.49 -27.36 0.21
C GLN A 310 18.76 -26.55 0.49
N GLY A 311 18.90 -26.05 1.72
CA GLY A 311 20.07 -25.37 2.26
C GLY A 311 20.20 -23.87 1.97
N LEU A 312 21.31 -23.33 2.45
CA LEU A 312 21.67 -21.92 2.49
C LEU A 312 23.02 -21.71 1.79
N LYS A 313 23.07 -20.76 0.86
CA LYS A 313 24.32 -20.25 0.27
C LYS A 313 24.45 -18.76 0.52
N ALA A 314 25.58 -18.32 1.07
CA ALA A 314 25.87 -16.90 1.33
C ALA A 314 27.36 -16.62 1.24
N ARG A 315 27.79 -15.36 1.26
CA ARG A 315 29.21 -15.02 1.44
C ARG A 315 29.64 -15.26 2.89
N VAL A 316 28.88 -14.69 3.83
CA VAL A 316 29.15 -14.79 5.26
C VAL A 316 27.89 -15.22 5.99
N VAL A 317 28.03 -16.22 6.88
CA VAL A 317 26.94 -16.68 7.77
C VAL A 317 27.33 -16.39 9.21
N ARG A 318 26.47 -15.67 9.93
CA ARG A 318 26.62 -15.33 11.35
C ARG A 318 25.43 -15.87 12.14
N LEU A 319 25.72 -16.72 13.12
CA LEU A 319 24.75 -17.28 14.04
C LEU A 319 24.98 -16.73 15.45
N GLY A 320 23.93 -16.17 16.05
CA GLY A 320 23.98 -15.66 17.42
C GLY A 320 24.13 -16.76 18.49
N ARG A 321 24.23 -16.34 19.76
CA ARG A 321 24.34 -17.27 20.89
C ARG A 321 23.17 -18.25 20.93
N LYS A 322 23.47 -19.54 21.10
CA LYS A 322 22.46 -20.61 21.14
C LYS A 322 21.61 -20.73 19.86
N ALA A 323 22.03 -20.10 18.76
CA ALA A 323 21.30 -20.16 17.51
C ALA A 323 21.36 -21.56 16.89
N ARG A 324 20.35 -21.90 16.09
CA ARG A 324 20.22 -23.21 15.44
C ARG A 324 20.19 -23.04 13.93
N CYS A 325 20.97 -23.81 13.20
CA CYS A 325 20.93 -23.85 11.74
C CYS A 325 20.62 -25.28 11.28
N ILE A 326 19.44 -25.46 10.70
CA ILE A 326 18.93 -26.73 10.18
C ILE A 326 19.00 -26.69 8.65
N GLY A 327 19.61 -27.72 8.05
CA GLY A 327 19.96 -27.77 6.64
C GLY A 327 21.45 -27.53 6.37
N VAL A 328 21.84 -27.69 5.10
CA VAL A 328 23.22 -27.52 4.65
C VAL A 328 23.56 -26.04 4.48
N VAL A 329 24.74 -25.65 4.97
CA VAL A 329 25.29 -24.29 4.82
C VAL A 329 26.49 -24.32 3.87
N VAL A 330 26.48 -23.44 2.87
CA VAL A 330 27.60 -23.21 1.95
C VAL A 330 27.99 -21.73 2.01
N ALA A 331 29.20 -21.42 2.45
CA ALA A 331 29.65 -20.03 2.56
C ALA A 331 31.14 -19.83 2.31
N GLU A 332 31.59 -18.58 2.20
CA GLU A 332 33.03 -18.29 2.31
C GLU A 332 33.45 -18.34 3.77
N GLU A 333 32.67 -17.71 4.64
CA GLU A 333 32.93 -17.65 6.08
C GLU A 333 31.69 -18.01 6.90
N VAL A 334 31.88 -18.83 7.92
CA VAL A 334 30.86 -19.17 8.91
C VAL A 334 31.35 -18.83 10.30
N PHE A 335 30.59 -17.99 11.00
CA PHE A 335 30.81 -17.63 12.39
C PHE A 335 29.59 -18.06 13.19
N ALA A 336 29.80 -18.97 14.14
CA ALA A 336 28.74 -19.42 15.01
C ALA A 336 29.12 -19.14 16.47
N GLU A 337 28.32 -18.34 17.18
CA GLU A 337 28.62 -17.97 18.55
C GLU A 337 28.43 -19.13 19.54
N ARG A 338 28.73 -18.85 20.82
CA ARG A 338 28.67 -19.82 21.91
C ARG A 338 27.37 -20.62 21.91
N ALA A 339 27.51 -21.95 22.02
CA ALA A 339 26.44 -22.93 22.13
C ALA A 339 25.47 -22.98 20.93
N SER A 340 25.87 -22.49 19.75
CA SER A 340 25.10 -22.66 18.52
C SER A 340 25.12 -24.11 18.01
N THR A 341 24.10 -24.53 17.26
CA THR A 341 24.04 -25.85 16.63
C THR A 341 23.92 -25.72 15.11
N LEU A 342 24.75 -26.44 14.37
CA LEU A 342 24.69 -26.56 12.92
C LEU A 342 24.56 -28.04 12.52
N GLU A 343 23.92 -28.31 11.38
CA GLU A 343 23.92 -29.67 10.84
C GLU A 343 25.15 -29.91 9.99
N GLU A 344 25.23 -29.29 8.81
CA GLU A 344 26.29 -29.56 7.85
C GLU A 344 26.81 -28.26 7.22
N VAL A 345 28.13 -28.07 7.28
CA VAL A 345 28.78 -26.81 6.90
C VAL A 345 29.87 -27.06 5.86
N TYR A 346 29.84 -26.28 4.79
CA TYR A 346 30.90 -26.17 3.78
C TYR A 346 31.34 -24.71 3.70
N ALA A 347 32.55 -24.39 4.16
CA ALA A 347 33.07 -23.03 4.02
C ALA A 347 34.59 -22.95 3.92
N LYS A 348 35.14 -21.86 3.38
CA LYS A 348 36.60 -21.66 3.39
C LYS A 348 37.09 -21.50 4.83
N ARG A 349 36.41 -20.66 5.61
CA ARG A 349 36.72 -20.43 7.02
C ARG A 349 35.51 -20.74 7.90
N VAL A 350 35.72 -21.58 8.92
CA VAL A 350 34.70 -21.95 9.91
C VAL A 350 35.19 -21.62 11.30
N ILE A 351 34.45 -20.77 12.02
CA ILE A 351 34.70 -20.45 13.43
C ILE A 351 33.49 -20.84 14.26
N LEU A 352 33.66 -21.84 15.11
CA LEU A 352 32.67 -22.27 16.08
C LEU A 352 33.08 -21.81 17.47
N GLY A 353 32.25 -20.97 18.11
CA GLY A 353 32.47 -20.50 19.46
C GLY A 353 32.28 -21.59 20.52
N ASP A 354 32.59 -21.27 21.78
CA ASP A 354 32.55 -22.25 22.88
C ASP A 354 31.25 -23.07 22.90
N LYS A 355 31.36 -24.37 23.13
CA LYS A 355 30.24 -25.30 23.28
C LYS A 355 29.33 -25.40 22.06
N ALA A 356 29.73 -24.87 20.91
CA ALA A 356 29.00 -25.03 19.67
C ALA A 356 29.02 -26.50 19.20
N GLU A 357 27.99 -26.89 18.46
CA GLU A 357 27.78 -28.24 17.97
C GLU A 357 27.62 -28.25 16.46
N ALA A 358 28.24 -29.22 15.79
CA ALA A 358 28.04 -29.44 14.35
C ALA A 358 27.99 -30.94 14.04
N LYS A 359 27.11 -31.39 13.14
CA LYS A 359 27.14 -32.81 12.70
C LYS A 359 28.33 -33.05 11.78
N ARG A 360 28.52 -32.19 10.77
CA ARG A 360 29.63 -32.26 9.81
C ARG A 360 30.17 -30.89 9.44
N VAL A 361 31.49 -30.76 9.41
CA VAL A 361 32.18 -29.53 9.00
C VAL A 361 33.22 -29.85 7.94
N TYR A 362 33.13 -29.16 6.81
CA TYR A 362 34.12 -29.14 5.74
C TYR A 362 34.66 -27.72 5.60
N GLY A 363 35.96 -27.51 5.77
CA GLY A 363 36.54 -26.21 5.46
C GLY A 363 38.05 -26.15 5.32
N GLU A 364 38.57 -25.04 4.79
CA GLU A 364 40.02 -24.90 4.60
C GLU A 364 40.69 -24.59 5.94
N GLU A 365 40.13 -23.63 6.67
CA GLU A 365 40.54 -23.23 8.02
C GLU A 365 39.37 -23.42 8.99
N VAL A 366 39.59 -24.26 10.00
CA VAL A 366 38.58 -24.58 11.02
C VAL A 366 39.11 -24.18 12.39
N GLU A 367 38.36 -23.33 13.10
CA GLU A 367 38.62 -22.90 14.47
C GLU A 367 37.47 -23.36 15.38
N LEU A 368 37.80 -24.17 16.39
CA LEU A 368 36.83 -24.71 17.34
C LEU A 368 37.11 -24.18 18.75
N GLY A 369 36.13 -23.52 19.35
CA GLY A 369 36.19 -22.99 20.71
C GLY A 369 36.15 -24.06 21.80
N GLU A 370 36.13 -23.62 23.05
CA GLU A 370 36.20 -24.54 24.18
C GLU A 370 34.93 -25.40 24.31
N GLY A 371 35.08 -26.71 24.42
CA GLY A 371 33.96 -27.63 24.65
C GLY A 371 33.06 -27.86 23.43
N CYS A 372 33.52 -27.54 22.23
CA CYS A 372 32.80 -27.86 20.99
C CYS A 372 32.56 -29.37 20.83
N ARG A 373 31.42 -29.73 20.23
CA ARG A 373 31.08 -31.12 19.89
C ARG A 373 30.83 -31.25 18.41
N VAL A 374 31.71 -31.94 17.69
CA VAL A 374 31.59 -32.07 16.23
C VAL A 374 31.55 -33.53 15.83
N GLY A 375 30.56 -33.95 15.05
CA GLY A 375 30.47 -35.33 14.58
C GLY A 375 31.67 -35.72 13.72
N GLU A 376 31.87 -35.00 12.61
CA GLU A 376 32.98 -35.21 11.67
C GLU A 376 33.55 -33.85 11.23
N VAL A 377 34.88 -33.74 11.20
CA VAL A 377 35.61 -32.56 10.72
C VAL A 377 36.54 -32.96 9.59
N TYR A 378 36.43 -32.25 8.48
CA TYR A 378 37.27 -32.39 7.30
C TYR A 378 37.92 -31.06 6.98
N TYR A 379 39.25 -31.01 6.91
CA TYR A 379 39.97 -29.77 6.67
C TYR A 379 41.12 -29.89 5.67
N THR A 380 41.50 -28.81 4.98
CA THR A 380 42.58 -28.85 3.97
C THR A 380 43.83 -28.06 4.38
N LEU A 381 43.70 -26.93 5.08
CA LEU A 381 44.83 -26.11 5.53
C LEU A 381 45.11 -26.34 7.03
N ASN A 382 44.26 -25.77 7.88
CA ASN A 382 44.50 -25.64 9.32
C ASN A 382 43.28 -26.04 10.16
N LEU A 383 43.53 -26.73 11.27
CA LEU A 383 42.56 -26.99 12.33
C LEU A 383 43.13 -26.44 13.64
N ARG A 384 42.40 -25.52 14.29
CA ARG A 384 42.73 -24.96 15.60
C ARG A 384 41.65 -25.36 16.61
N GLU A 385 42.08 -25.83 17.76
CA GLU A 385 41.19 -26.39 18.77
C GLU A 385 41.42 -25.72 20.13
N GLY A 386 40.32 -25.31 20.77
CA GLY A 386 40.31 -24.91 22.16
C GLY A 386 40.35 -26.13 23.10
N GLY A 387 40.19 -25.87 24.40
CA GLY A 387 40.13 -26.95 25.38
C GLY A 387 38.89 -27.84 25.22
N ARG A 388 39.02 -29.13 25.49
CA ARG A 388 37.89 -30.06 25.70
C ARG A 388 36.96 -30.26 24.47
N VAL A 389 37.47 -30.16 23.25
CA VAL A 389 36.72 -30.48 22.03
C VAL A 389 36.48 -31.99 21.93
N THR A 390 35.28 -32.41 21.54
CA THR A 390 34.93 -33.84 21.36
C THR A 390 34.50 -34.12 19.94
N TYR A 391 34.96 -35.25 19.41
CA TYR A 391 34.63 -35.70 18.06
C TYR A 391 33.85 -37.01 18.03
N GLY A 392 32.93 -37.13 17.07
CA GLY A 392 32.30 -38.42 16.74
C GLY A 392 33.25 -39.36 15.99
N LYS A 393 34.08 -38.80 15.09
CA LYS A 393 35.19 -39.46 14.40
C LYS A 393 36.42 -38.57 14.39
N PRO A 394 37.65 -39.12 14.37
CA PRO A 394 38.87 -38.33 14.30
C PRO A 394 38.84 -37.32 13.13
N PRO A 395 39.27 -36.05 13.36
CA PRO A 395 39.38 -35.07 12.28
C PRO A 395 40.26 -35.58 11.14
N THR A 396 39.83 -35.37 9.91
CA THR A 396 40.50 -35.89 8.72
C THR A 396 41.01 -34.75 7.84
N LYS A 397 42.31 -34.73 7.55
CA LYS A 397 42.87 -33.79 6.59
C LYS A 397 42.64 -34.29 5.16
N LEU A 398 42.04 -33.48 4.30
CA LEU A 398 41.79 -33.77 2.89
C LEU A 398 42.78 -33.01 1.99
N SER A 399 43.02 -33.54 0.78
CA SER A 399 43.78 -32.82 -0.25
C SER A 399 42.97 -31.69 -0.88
N GLU A 400 41.66 -31.90 -1.04
CA GLU A 400 40.71 -30.95 -1.64
C GLU A 400 39.35 -31.06 -0.95
N SER A 401 38.62 -29.94 -0.90
CA SER A 401 37.26 -29.90 -0.36
C SER A 401 36.26 -30.57 -1.32
N PRO A 402 35.32 -31.39 -0.82
CA PRO A 402 34.27 -31.95 -1.66
C PRO A 402 33.37 -30.85 -2.24
N LYS A 403 32.76 -31.14 -3.40
CA LYS A 403 31.79 -30.23 -4.03
C LYS A 403 30.56 -30.07 -3.10
N PRO A 404 30.20 -28.83 -2.71
CA PRO A 404 29.01 -28.59 -1.91
C PRO A 404 27.73 -28.98 -2.68
N PRO A 405 26.66 -29.39 -1.99
CA PRO A 405 25.46 -29.95 -2.63
C PRO A 405 24.46 -28.90 -3.18
N ILE A 406 24.79 -27.60 -3.25
CA ILE A 406 23.82 -26.47 -3.48
C ILE A 406 24.28 -25.41 -4.48
#